data_AF-A0A512NL44-F1
#
_entry.id   AF-A0A512NL44-F1
#
_cell.length_a   1.000
_cell.length_b   1.000
_cell.length_c   1.000
_cell.angle_alpha   90.00
_cell.angle_beta   90.00
_cell.angle_gamma   90.00
#
_symmetry.space_group_name_H-M   'P 1'
#
loop_
_entity.id
_entity.type
_entity.pdbx_description
1 polymer ?
#
loop_
_entity_poly.entity_id
_entity_poly.type
_entity_poly.pdbx_seq_one_letter_code
_entity_poly.pdbx_strand_id
1 'polypeptide(L)'
;MVTALIRKANLSLPELKSNPARWKDVADAGLLEVDIQCDRYLAALFTFEREQRAGRQILTAAGAGTAAFLGLTGAAGATVAIVAAAFGLAANVFDAGAGSVLFTVSPAAVRAVAVRGRQAFLAGIDRKQITSRPLMMIAVQGYLAQCTPAAIEANIDNAATGAPSVSNIDTALKAAALAAPSASILQNPTIFITAPVAGPAKPADVKTPDKPGNVTAAESEFIRTKADARRVQTALGTTADGDLGPAGATPPGETRLAISEYNTGLLRRDKATGVGRDVMDGKEAIYTNLAASGALATGGFKSPFERALMGNRLDCVSVRPAIRSVHGPVPSPDASDEECVKILREAIVKRRGDPSMPKPMGPADALDSALFDKGPPSRFQ
;
A
#
# COMPACT_ATOMS: atom_id res chain seq x y z
N MET A 1 8.83 0.35 -13.03
CA MET A 1 7.89 -0.38 -13.91
C MET A 1 8.54 -0.82 -15.22
N VAL A 2 9.13 0.11 -15.99
CA VAL A 2 9.61 -0.15 -17.36
C VAL A 2 10.62 -1.30 -17.46
N THR A 3 11.60 -1.39 -16.56
CA THR A 3 12.58 -2.49 -16.55
C THR A 3 11.95 -3.88 -16.36
N ALA A 4 10.89 -3.97 -15.54
CA ALA A 4 10.16 -5.22 -15.34
C ALA A 4 9.37 -5.61 -16.61
N LEU A 5 8.76 -4.63 -17.29
CA LEU A 5 8.06 -4.85 -18.56
C LEU A 5 9.02 -5.25 -19.69
N ILE A 6 10.20 -4.61 -19.75
CA ILE A 6 11.28 -4.97 -20.70
C ILE A 6 11.70 -6.43 -20.49
N ARG A 7 11.91 -6.85 -19.24
CA ARG A 7 12.23 -8.24 -18.91
C ARG A 7 11.09 -9.20 -19.27
N LYS A 8 9.84 -8.81 -19.00
CA LYS A 8 8.64 -9.61 -19.32
C LYS A 8 8.43 -9.78 -20.82
N ALA A 9 8.83 -8.78 -21.61
CA ALA A 9 8.89 -8.84 -23.07
C ALA A 9 10.11 -9.60 -23.61
N ASN A 10 10.96 -10.14 -22.73
CA ASN A 10 12.23 -10.80 -23.07
C ASN A 10 13.16 -9.92 -23.92
N LEU A 11 13.21 -8.62 -23.60
CA LEU A 11 14.00 -7.61 -24.29
C LEU A 11 15.13 -7.07 -23.43
N SER A 12 16.17 -6.56 -24.07
CA SER A 12 17.22 -5.76 -23.45
C SER A 12 17.13 -4.28 -23.83
N LEU A 13 17.68 -3.40 -22.98
CA LEU A 13 17.75 -1.96 -23.25
C LEU A 13 18.51 -1.61 -24.55
N PRO A 14 19.64 -2.26 -24.90
CA PRO A 14 20.33 -2.03 -26.17
C PRO A 14 19.47 -2.37 -27.39
N GLU A 15 18.65 -3.43 -27.31
CA GLU A 15 17.73 -3.82 -28.39
C GLU A 15 16.62 -2.79 -28.62
N LEU A 16 16.12 -2.17 -27.56
CA LEU A 16 15.11 -1.09 -27.67
C LEU A 16 15.69 0.20 -28.24
N LYS A 17 16.97 0.47 -28.01
CA LYS A 17 17.67 1.62 -28.60
C LYS A 17 17.95 1.40 -30.09
N SER A 18 18.27 0.17 -30.49
CA SER A 18 18.57 -0.17 -31.90
C SER A 18 17.33 -0.38 -32.76
N ASN A 19 16.22 -0.82 -32.16
CA ASN A 19 14.94 -0.97 -32.86
C ASN A 19 13.78 -0.36 -32.05
N PRO A 20 13.47 0.93 -32.27
CA PRO A 20 12.38 1.62 -31.58
C PRO A 20 11.01 0.95 -31.76
N ALA A 21 10.80 0.18 -32.84
CA ALA A 21 9.53 -0.54 -33.05
C ALA A 21 9.29 -1.64 -32.01
N ARG A 22 10.32 -2.09 -31.27
CA ARG A 22 10.18 -3.08 -30.18
C ARG A 22 9.55 -2.49 -28.91
N TRP A 23 9.35 -1.17 -28.83
CA TRP A 23 8.54 -0.57 -27.77
C TRP A 23 7.10 -1.08 -27.77
N LYS A 24 6.58 -1.56 -28.92
CA LYS A 24 5.29 -2.25 -29.00
C LYS A 24 5.24 -3.51 -28.15
N ASP A 25 6.32 -4.30 -28.11
CA ASP A 25 6.35 -5.58 -27.39
C ASP A 25 6.37 -5.33 -25.88
N VAL A 26 7.04 -4.24 -25.44
CA VAL A 26 6.99 -3.75 -24.05
C VAL A 26 5.59 -3.24 -23.71
N ALA A 27 4.93 -2.55 -24.64
CA ALA A 27 3.56 -2.09 -24.45
C ALA A 27 2.61 -3.28 -24.31
N ASP A 28 2.70 -4.28 -25.18
CA ASP A 28 1.88 -5.50 -25.12
C ASP A 28 2.07 -6.25 -23.79
N ALA A 29 3.31 -6.36 -23.30
CA ALA A 29 3.59 -6.92 -21.97
C ALA A 29 2.96 -6.08 -20.83
N GLY A 30 2.92 -4.76 -21.00
CA GLY A 30 2.24 -3.83 -20.09
C GLY A 30 0.72 -3.98 -20.12
N LEU A 31 0.11 -4.05 -21.30
CA LEU A 31 -1.33 -4.25 -21.48
C LEU A 31 -1.78 -5.59 -20.86
N LEU A 32 -1.00 -6.66 -21.04
CA LEU A 32 -1.27 -7.95 -20.40
C LEU A 32 -1.17 -7.89 -18.86
N GLU A 33 -0.19 -7.18 -18.32
CA GLU A 33 -0.11 -6.98 -16.86
C GLU A 33 -1.34 -6.21 -16.35
N VAL A 34 -1.74 -5.15 -17.06
CA VAL A 34 -2.96 -4.39 -16.72
C VAL A 34 -4.19 -5.30 -16.76
N ASP A 35 -4.30 -6.22 -17.72
CA ASP A 35 -5.42 -7.17 -17.77
C ASP A 35 -5.52 -8.05 -16.52
N ILE A 36 -4.39 -8.60 -16.08
CA ILE A 36 -4.32 -9.44 -14.87
C ILE A 36 -4.72 -8.62 -13.64
N GLN A 37 -4.22 -7.39 -13.51
CA GLN A 37 -4.53 -6.52 -12.38
C GLN A 37 -5.99 -6.06 -12.40
N CYS A 38 -6.52 -5.74 -13.57
CA CYS A 38 -7.91 -5.36 -13.77
C CYS A 38 -8.86 -6.50 -13.41
N ASP A 39 -8.56 -7.72 -13.85
CA ASP A 39 -9.38 -8.89 -13.53
C ASP A 39 -9.32 -9.23 -12.03
N ARG A 40 -8.15 -9.07 -11.39
CA ARG A 40 -8.02 -9.19 -9.93
C ARG A 40 -8.82 -8.12 -9.21
N TYR A 41 -8.79 -6.88 -9.68
CA TYR A 41 -9.57 -5.78 -9.14
C TYR A 41 -11.07 -6.06 -9.24
N LEU A 42 -11.55 -6.45 -10.42
CA LEU A 42 -12.97 -6.78 -10.63
C LEU A 42 -13.41 -8.01 -9.82
N ALA A 43 -12.55 -9.03 -9.70
CA ALA A 43 -12.82 -10.18 -8.84
C ALA A 43 -12.87 -9.79 -7.36
N ALA A 44 -11.96 -8.94 -6.91
CA ALA A 44 -11.98 -8.39 -5.55
C ALA A 44 -13.25 -7.56 -5.33
N LEU A 45 -13.69 -6.78 -6.31
CA LEU A 45 -14.95 -6.03 -6.25
C LEU A 45 -16.17 -6.96 -6.13
N PHE A 46 -16.18 -8.10 -6.81
CA PHE A 46 -17.26 -9.09 -6.72
C PHE A 46 -17.30 -9.82 -5.39
N THR A 47 -16.15 -10.24 -4.90
CA THR A 47 -16.03 -10.82 -3.55
C THR A 47 -16.44 -9.78 -2.53
N PHE A 48 -16.00 -8.53 -2.72
CA PHE A 48 -16.37 -7.41 -1.88
C PHE A 48 -17.86 -7.14 -1.92
N GLU A 49 -18.57 -7.05 -3.04
CA GLU A 49 -20.03 -6.82 -3.04
C GLU A 49 -20.80 -7.94 -2.29
N ARG A 50 -20.33 -9.19 -2.42
CA ARG A 50 -20.83 -10.31 -1.62
C ARG A 50 -20.52 -10.15 -0.13
N GLU A 51 -19.35 -9.60 0.20
CA GLU A 51 -18.85 -9.37 1.56
C GLU A 51 -19.14 -7.97 2.13
N GLN A 52 -19.65 -7.00 1.37
CA GLN A 52 -19.89 -5.61 1.78
C GLN A 52 -21.26 -5.50 2.46
N ARG A 53 -22.09 -6.55 2.37
CA ARG A 53 -23.02 -6.88 3.45
C ARG A 53 -22.32 -7.08 4.82
N ALA A 54 -20.98 -7.13 4.87
CA ALA A 54 -20.17 -7.36 6.06
C ALA A 54 -18.84 -6.53 6.20
N GLY A 55 -18.29 -5.78 5.23
CA GLY A 55 -17.00 -5.09 5.46
C GLY A 55 -16.57 -3.99 4.48
N ARG A 56 -16.38 -2.75 4.95
CA ARG A 56 -15.90 -1.57 4.19
C ARG A 56 -14.36 -1.45 4.06
N GLN A 57 -13.57 -2.27 4.75
CA GLN A 57 -12.13 -2.03 4.93
C GLN A 57 -11.21 -2.53 3.78
N ILE A 58 -11.77 -3.22 2.78
CA ILE A 58 -10.97 -3.93 1.77
C ILE A 58 -10.56 -3.03 0.59
N LEU A 59 -11.37 -2.03 0.21
CA LEU A 59 -11.07 -1.09 -0.88
C LEU A 59 -9.81 -0.25 -0.61
N THR A 60 -9.62 0.18 0.63
CA THR A 60 -8.42 0.90 1.08
C THR A 60 -7.17 0.02 0.98
N ALA A 61 -7.31 -1.29 1.25
CA ALA A 61 -6.22 -2.26 1.13
C ALA A 61 -5.84 -2.54 -0.34
N ALA A 62 -6.81 -2.59 -1.25
CA ALA A 62 -6.56 -2.77 -2.69
C ALA A 62 -5.84 -1.57 -3.32
N GLY A 63 -6.23 -0.34 -2.94
CA GLY A 63 -5.53 0.88 -3.34
C GLY A 63 -4.09 0.93 -2.81
N ALA A 64 -3.88 0.53 -1.55
CA ALA A 64 -2.55 0.40 -0.97
C ALA A 64 -1.70 -0.68 -1.66
N GLY A 65 -2.29 -1.83 -2.01
CA GLY A 65 -1.60 -2.91 -2.73
C GLY A 65 -1.12 -2.49 -4.12
N THR A 66 -1.94 -1.72 -4.85
CA THR A 66 -1.58 -1.21 -6.18
C THR A 66 -0.47 -0.16 -6.09
N ALA A 67 -0.53 0.74 -5.10
CA ALA A 67 0.53 1.71 -4.85
C ALA A 67 1.85 1.04 -4.42
N ALA A 68 1.78 0.00 -3.57
CA ALA A 68 2.94 -0.78 -3.16
C ALA A 68 3.58 -1.53 -4.34
N PHE A 69 2.77 -2.12 -5.23
CA PHE A 69 3.28 -2.78 -6.43
C PHE A 69 3.96 -1.78 -7.39
N LEU A 70 3.39 -0.59 -7.57
CA LEU A 70 4.01 0.47 -8.38
C LEU A 70 5.30 0.99 -7.74
N GLY A 71 5.36 1.07 -6.42
CA GLY A 71 6.58 1.36 -5.66
C GLY A 71 7.67 0.30 -5.87
N LEU A 72 7.32 -0.98 -5.69
CA LEU A 72 8.23 -2.12 -5.86
C LEU A 72 8.80 -2.24 -7.27
N THR A 73 8.04 -1.85 -8.30
CA THR A 73 8.58 -1.87 -9.66
C THR A 73 9.50 -0.69 -9.96
N GLY A 74 9.65 0.30 -9.07
CA GLY A 74 10.40 1.53 -9.33
C GLY A 74 9.66 2.48 -10.29
N ALA A 75 8.33 2.59 -10.16
CA ALA A 75 7.61 3.67 -10.83
C ALA A 75 8.06 5.02 -10.25
N ALA A 76 8.09 6.06 -11.08
CA ALA A 76 8.39 7.41 -10.60
C ALA A 76 7.39 7.78 -9.49
N GLY A 77 7.85 8.43 -8.42
CA GLY A 77 6.98 8.76 -7.27
C GLY A 77 5.71 9.52 -7.67
N ALA A 78 5.76 10.30 -8.74
CA ALA A 78 4.59 10.96 -9.32
C ALA A 78 3.52 9.97 -9.82
N THR A 79 3.91 8.86 -10.45
CA THR A 79 2.98 7.83 -10.93
C THR A 79 2.33 7.07 -9.77
N VAL A 80 3.10 6.77 -8.72
CA VAL A 80 2.56 6.16 -7.49
C VAL A 80 1.59 7.13 -6.80
N ALA A 81 1.93 8.41 -6.73
CA ALA A 81 1.10 9.45 -6.14
C ALA A 81 -0.21 9.68 -6.92
N ILE A 82 -0.17 9.65 -8.25
CA ILE A 82 -1.38 9.78 -9.10
C ILE A 82 -2.31 8.58 -8.88
N VAL A 83 -1.77 7.37 -8.85
CA VAL A 83 -2.58 6.16 -8.62
C VAL A 83 -3.14 6.14 -7.20
N ALA A 84 -2.35 6.51 -6.20
CA ALA A 84 -2.82 6.66 -4.82
C ALA A 84 -3.91 7.74 -4.68
N ALA A 85 -3.76 8.88 -5.36
CA ALA A 85 -4.77 9.93 -5.40
C ALA A 85 -6.05 9.48 -6.11
N ALA A 86 -5.94 8.72 -7.20
CA ALA A 86 -7.09 8.16 -7.91
C ALA A 86 -7.86 7.13 -7.05
N PHE A 87 -7.16 6.25 -6.34
CA PHE A 87 -7.80 5.31 -5.42
C PHE A 87 -8.34 6.00 -4.15
N GLY A 88 -7.67 7.03 -3.63
CA GLY A 88 -8.15 7.82 -2.51
C GLY A 88 -9.40 8.64 -2.87
N LEU A 89 -9.45 9.19 -4.07
CA LEU A 89 -10.63 9.84 -4.61
C LEU A 89 -11.76 8.84 -4.84
N ALA A 90 -11.46 7.66 -5.42
CA ALA A 90 -12.45 6.60 -5.58
C ALA A 90 -13.02 6.14 -4.22
N ALA A 91 -12.18 5.95 -3.19
CA ALA A 91 -12.63 5.60 -1.85
C ALA A 91 -13.53 6.69 -1.24
N ASN A 92 -13.19 7.97 -1.41
CA ASN A 92 -14.03 9.09 -0.95
C ASN A 92 -15.34 9.20 -1.75
N VAL A 93 -15.31 8.92 -3.06
CA VAL A 93 -16.51 8.85 -3.92
C VAL A 93 -17.37 7.65 -3.53
N PHE A 94 -16.79 6.52 -3.10
CA PHE A 94 -17.53 5.37 -2.57
C PHE A 94 -18.13 5.64 -1.19
N ASP A 95 -17.42 6.36 -0.30
CA ASP A 95 -17.96 6.78 1.00
C ASP A 95 -19.09 7.83 0.83
N ALA A 96 -18.99 8.71 -0.17
CA ALA A 96 -20.07 9.62 -0.57
C ALA A 96 -21.17 8.93 -1.41
N GLY A 97 -20.84 7.79 -2.02
CA GLY A 97 -21.62 7.07 -3.03
C GLY A 97 -22.41 5.87 -2.51
N ALA A 98 -22.66 5.76 -1.20
CA ALA A 98 -23.63 4.78 -0.68
C ALA A 98 -25.07 4.99 -1.21
N GLY A 99 -25.30 5.99 -2.08
CA GLY A 99 -26.48 6.14 -2.94
C GLY A 99 -26.19 6.20 -4.45
N SER A 100 -24.98 5.87 -4.93
CA SER A 100 -24.62 5.93 -6.35
C SER A 100 -25.02 4.66 -7.11
N VAL A 101 -25.34 4.84 -8.40
CA VAL A 101 -25.83 3.82 -9.33
C VAL A 101 -24.92 2.59 -9.41
N LEU A 102 -23.62 2.72 -9.11
CA LEU A 102 -22.66 1.62 -9.26
C LEU A 102 -22.95 0.41 -8.36
N PHE A 103 -23.62 0.60 -7.22
CA PHE A 103 -24.05 -0.50 -6.33
C PHE A 103 -25.44 -1.07 -6.69
N THR A 104 -26.15 -0.45 -7.62
CA THR A 104 -27.40 -0.99 -8.19
C THR A 104 -27.16 -1.83 -9.43
N VAL A 105 -26.00 -1.66 -10.06
CA VAL A 105 -25.62 -2.37 -11.28
C VAL A 105 -24.99 -3.71 -10.89
N SER A 106 -25.50 -4.79 -11.48
CA SER A 106 -24.97 -6.11 -11.16
C SER A 106 -23.46 -6.19 -11.43
N PRO A 107 -22.69 -6.91 -10.59
CA PRO A 107 -21.26 -7.07 -10.76
C PRO A 107 -20.90 -7.57 -12.16
N ALA A 108 -21.68 -8.53 -12.69
CA ALA A 108 -21.52 -9.03 -14.05
C ALA A 108 -21.57 -7.93 -15.12
N ALA A 109 -22.45 -6.94 -14.95
CA ALA A 109 -22.55 -5.80 -15.86
C ALA A 109 -21.34 -4.86 -15.74
N VAL A 110 -20.84 -4.58 -14.53
CA VAL A 110 -19.61 -3.80 -14.30
C VAL A 110 -18.42 -4.44 -15.03
N ARG A 111 -18.25 -5.76 -14.92
CA ARG A 111 -17.18 -6.48 -15.64
C ARG A 111 -17.39 -6.47 -17.15
N ALA A 112 -18.62 -6.65 -17.63
CA ALA A 112 -18.91 -6.59 -19.06
C ALA A 112 -18.55 -5.22 -19.66
N VAL A 113 -18.84 -4.14 -18.93
CA VAL A 113 -18.48 -2.78 -19.33
C VAL A 113 -16.97 -2.57 -19.34
N ALA A 114 -16.26 -2.97 -18.29
CA ALA A 114 -14.80 -2.86 -18.23
C ALA A 114 -14.11 -3.66 -19.35
N VAL A 115 -14.60 -4.88 -19.65
CA VAL A 115 -14.09 -5.70 -20.77
C VAL A 115 -14.34 -5.02 -22.12
N ARG A 116 -15.54 -4.47 -22.35
CA ARG A 116 -15.85 -3.74 -23.58
C ARG A 116 -15.02 -2.47 -23.72
N GLY A 117 -14.84 -1.70 -22.65
CA GLY A 117 -13.99 -0.49 -22.64
C GLY A 117 -12.55 -0.82 -23.03
N ARG A 118 -11.97 -1.88 -22.44
CA ARG A 118 -10.66 -2.40 -22.82
C ARG A 118 -10.58 -2.84 -24.28
N GLN A 119 -11.51 -3.67 -24.75
CA GLN A 119 -11.53 -4.14 -26.14
C GLN A 119 -11.63 -2.98 -27.14
N ALA A 120 -12.48 -2.02 -26.85
CA ALA A 120 -12.66 -0.85 -27.69
C ALA A 120 -11.42 0.05 -27.68
N PHE A 121 -10.73 0.19 -26.54
CA PHE A 121 -9.40 0.83 -26.49
C PHE A 121 -8.38 0.10 -27.36
N LEU A 122 -8.28 -1.23 -27.24
CA LEU A 122 -7.35 -2.01 -28.08
C LEU A 122 -7.66 -1.91 -29.57
N ALA A 123 -8.93 -1.77 -29.94
CA ALA A 123 -9.35 -1.55 -31.33
C ALA A 123 -9.02 -0.13 -31.82
N GLY A 124 -9.03 0.86 -30.93
CA GLY A 124 -8.76 2.26 -31.25
C GLY A 124 -7.28 2.65 -31.28
N ILE A 125 -6.38 1.85 -30.70
CA ILE A 125 -4.94 2.15 -30.70
C ILE A 125 -4.24 1.56 -31.93
N ASP A 126 -3.47 2.38 -32.64
CA ASP A 126 -2.51 1.87 -33.63
C ASP A 126 -1.22 1.45 -32.92
N ARG A 127 -1.10 0.14 -32.63
CA ARG A 127 0.07 -0.41 -31.93
C ARG A 127 1.39 -0.17 -32.68
N LYS A 128 1.36 0.07 -34.00
CA LYS A 128 2.56 0.36 -34.79
C LYS A 128 3.14 1.74 -34.48
N GLN A 129 2.34 2.66 -33.93
CA GLN A 129 2.78 4.00 -33.57
C GLN A 129 3.49 4.03 -32.21
N ILE A 130 3.47 2.93 -31.45
CA ILE A 130 4.15 2.82 -30.15
C ILE A 130 5.65 2.55 -30.37
N THR A 131 6.36 3.58 -30.81
CA THR A 131 7.79 3.51 -31.19
C THR A 131 8.73 4.10 -30.15
N SER A 132 8.20 4.61 -29.04
CA SER A 132 8.99 5.24 -27.99
C SER A 132 8.45 4.96 -26.61
N ARG A 133 9.34 5.08 -25.61
CA ARG A 133 8.99 4.95 -24.19
C ARG A 133 7.78 5.82 -23.76
N PRO A 134 7.70 7.13 -24.07
CA PRO A 134 6.56 7.94 -23.67
C PRO A 134 5.26 7.48 -24.33
N LEU A 135 5.27 7.09 -25.60
CA LEU A 135 4.08 6.57 -26.29
C LEU A 135 3.60 5.25 -25.69
N MET A 136 4.54 4.36 -25.32
CA MET A 136 4.21 3.14 -24.60
C MET A 136 3.54 3.45 -23.25
N MET A 137 4.08 4.41 -22.50
CA MET A 137 3.50 4.81 -21.20
C MET A 137 2.09 5.38 -21.36
N ILE A 138 1.85 6.23 -22.37
CA ILE A 138 0.52 6.78 -22.66
C ILE A 138 -0.46 5.66 -23.02
N ALA A 139 -0.05 4.71 -23.87
CA ALA A 139 -0.90 3.57 -24.25
C ALA A 139 -1.28 2.71 -23.02
N VAL A 140 -0.30 2.37 -22.17
CA VAL A 140 -0.54 1.57 -20.96
C VAL A 140 -1.43 2.32 -19.96
N GLN A 141 -1.22 3.62 -19.76
CA GLN A 141 -2.04 4.45 -18.87
C GLN A 141 -3.47 4.60 -19.39
N GLY A 142 -3.65 4.84 -20.69
CA GLY A 142 -4.97 4.91 -21.32
C GLY A 142 -5.74 3.60 -21.21
N TYR A 143 -5.05 2.46 -21.33
CA TYR A 143 -5.65 1.15 -21.13
C TYR A 143 -6.04 0.90 -19.67
N LEU A 144 -5.16 1.23 -18.72
CA LEU A 144 -5.44 1.12 -17.29
C LEU A 144 -6.64 1.98 -16.87
N ALA A 145 -6.80 3.16 -17.48
CA ALA A 145 -7.94 4.04 -17.21
C ALA A 145 -9.29 3.36 -17.47
N GLN A 146 -9.37 2.42 -18.41
CA GLN A 146 -10.61 1.68 -18.73
C GLN A 146 -11.09 0.76 -17.58
N CYS A 147 -10.19 0.43 -16.65
CA CYS A 147 -10.49 -0.40 -15.48
C CYS A 147 -10.80 0.41 -14.23
N THR A 148 -10.80 1.75 -14.32
CA THR A 148 -11.10 2.61 -13.18
C THR A 148 -12.61 2.72 -12.95
N PRO A 149 -13.06 2.92 -11.70
CA PRO A 149 -14.47 3.15 -11.40
C PRO A 149 -15.08 4.23 -12.29
N ALA A 150 -14.45 5.41 -12.37
CA ALA A 150 -14.95 6.55 -13.14
C ALA A 150 -15.19 6.22 -14.62
N ALA A 151 -14.26 5.50 -15.26
CA ALA A 151 -14.44 5.08 -16.66
C ALA A 151 -15.55 4.04 -16.81
N ILE A 152 -15.75 3.17 -15.82
CA ILE A 152 -16.84 2.20 -15.82
C ILE A 152 -18.19 2.90 -15.67
N GLU A 153 -18.34 3.85 -14.74
CA GLU A 153 -19.59 4.61 -14.59
C GLU A 153 -19.91 5.40 -15.87
N ALA A 154 -18.91 6.10 -16.42
CA ALA A 154 -19.07 6.83 -17.67
C ALA A 154 -19.48 5.92 -18.84
N ASN A 155 -18.92 4.71 -18.94
CA ASN A 155 -19.31 3.76 -19.96
C ASN A 155 -20.71 3.15 -19.72
N ILE A 156 -21.16 3.03 -18.47
CA ILE A 156 -22.54 2.62 -18.12
C ILE A 156 -23.51 3.73 -18.54
N ASP A 157 -23.24 4.98 -18.20
CA ASP A 157 -24.07 6.13 -18.57
C ASP A 157 -24.13 6.32 -20.09
N ASN A 158 -23.00 6.12 -20.78
CA ASN A 158 -22.96 6.14 -22.24
C ASN A 158 -23.77 4.99 -22.84
N ALA A 159 -23.72 3.79 -22.27
CA ALA A 159 -24.55 2.66 -22.72
C ALA A 159 -26.05 2.91 -22.49
N ALA A 160 -26.42 3.60 -21.42
CA ALA A 160 -27.81 3.97 -21.13
C ALA A 160 -28.34 5.07 -22.07
N THR A 161 -27.47 6.00 -22.49
CA THR A 161 -27.82 7.13 -23.36
C THR A 161 -27.58 6.85 -24.86
N GLY A 162 -26.98 5.72 -25.21
CA GLY A 162 -26.57 5.38 -26.58
C GLY A 162 -25.33 6.15 -27.08
N ALA A 163 -24.62 6.84 -26.19
CA ALA A 163 -23.41 7.58 -26.51
C ALA A 163 -22.20 6.63 -26.75
N PRO A 164 -21.22 7.04 -27.57
CA PRO A 164 -20.01 6.24 -27.79
C PRO A 164 -19.21 6.05 -26.50
N SER A 165 -18.65 4.85 -26.31
CA SER A 165 -17.79 4.54 -25.15
C SER A 165 -16.53 5.41 -25.13
N VAL A 166 -15.91 5.59 -23.97
CA VAL A 166 -14.63 6.33 -23.79
C VAL A 166 -13.42 5.53 -24.32
N SER A 167 -13.55 4.97 -25.52
CA SER A 167 -12.70 3.93 -26.09
C SER A 167 -11.60 4.43 -27.02
N ASN A 168 -11.65 5.67 -27.51
CA ASN A 168 -10.53 6.20 -28.28
C ASN A 168 -9.55 6.94 -27.36
N ILE A 169 -8.30 7.08 -27.79
CA ILE A 169 -7.25 7.77 -27.01
C ILE A 169 -7.65 9.23 -26.73
N ASP A 170 -8.28 9.93 -27.70
CA ASP A 170 -8.65 11.34 -27.56
C ASP A 170 -9.77 11.56 -26.53
N THR A 171 -10.78 10.71 -26.50
CA THR A 171 -11.89 10.73 -25.54
C THR A 171 -11.43 10.17 -24.20
N ALA A 172 -10.55 9.17 -24.16
CA ALA A 172 -9.92 8.73 -22.91
C ALA A 172 -9.04 9.85 -22.30
N LEU A 173 -8.30 10.58 -23.14
CA LEU A 173 -7.54 11.78 -22.73
C LEU A 173 -8.47 12.90 -22.26
N LYS A 174 -9.59 13.16 -22.96
CA LYS A 174 -10.59 14.17 -22.56
C LYS A 174 -11.33 13.78 -21.29
N ALA A 175 -11.73 12.53 -21.14
CA ALA A 175 -12.35 12.00 -19.93
C ALA A 175 -11.36 12.00 -18.76
N ALA A 176 -10.10 11.62 -18.98
CA ALA A 176 -9.04 11.74 -17.98
C ALA A 176 -8.71 13.20 -17.64
N ALA A 177 -8.78 14.12 -18.62
CA ALA A 177 -8.61 15.56 -18.40
C ALA A 177 -9.80 16.18 -17.63
N LEU A 178 -11.01 15.68 -17.84
CA LEU A 178 -12.21 16.06 -17.10
C LEU A 178 -12.23 15.46 -15.69
N ALA A 179 -11.70 14.26 -15.51
CA ALA A 179 -11.65 13.55 -14.23
C ALA A 179 -10.43 13.90 -13.36
N ALA A 180 -9.37 14.47 -13.94
CA ALA A 180 -8.20 14.96 -13.24
C ALA A 180 -8.02 16.47 -13.48
N PRO A 181 -8.26 17.36 -12.49
CA PRO A 181 -8.14 18.81 -12.64
C PRO A 181 -6.76 19.28 -13.16
N SER A 182 -5.74 18.43 -13.07
CA SER A 182 -4.37 18.67 -13.50
C SER A 182 -4.04 18.21 -14.93
N ALA A 183 -4.93 17.47 -15.61
CA ALA A 183 -4.68 16.95 -16.96
C ALA A 183 -5.22 17.85 -18.10
N SER A 184 -6.04 18.86 -17.78
CA SER A 184 -6.46 19.93 -18.72
C SER A 184 -5.29 20.73 -19.31
N ILE A 185 -4.11 20.66 -18.69
CA ILE A 185 -2.89 21.38 -19.11
C ILE A 185 -2.25 20.76 -20.36
N LEU A 186 -2.54 19.49 -20.68
CA LEU A 186 -1.85 18.75 -21.75
C LEU A 186 -2.58 18.73 -23.09
N GLN A 187 -3.79 19.31 -23.18
CA GLN A 187 -4.64 19.14 -24.37
C GLN A 187 -4.49 20.23 -25.45
N ASN A 188 -3.63 21.24 -25.25
CA ASN A 188 -3.50 22.32 -26.23
C ASN A 188 -2.03 22.79 -26.40
N PRO A 189 -1.26 22.23 -27.35
CA PRO A 189 0.11 22.67 -27.60
C PRO A 189 0.20 24.09 -28.18
N THR A 190 -0.92 24.69 -28.61
CA THR A 190 -0.99 26.07 -29.13
C THR A 190 -1.11 27.15 -28.05
N ILE A 191 -1.29 26.80 -26.76
CA ILE A 191 -1.35 27.80 -25.66
C ILE A 191 0.05 28.40 -25.34
N PHE A 192 1.12 27.93 -25.98
CA PHE A 192 2.48 28.46 -25.76
C PHE A 192 2.88 29.62 -26.69
N ILE A 193 2.01 30.11 -27.56
CA ILE A 193 2.33 31.23 -28.45
C ILE A 193 1.15 32.22 -28.42
N THR A 194 1.44 33.48 -28.11
CA THR A 194 0.58 34.68 -28.28
C THR A 194 -0.29 35.23 -27.14
N ALA A 195 -0.06 34.91 -25.86
CA ALA A 195 -0.52 35.78 -24.78
C ALA A 195 0.67 36.19 -23.89
N PRO A 196 0.99 37.49 -23.72
CA PRO A 196 1.91 37.90 -22.67
C PRO A 196 1.25 37.56 -21.34
N VAL A 197 1.67 36.43 -20.77
CA VAL A 197 1.32 36.04 -19.41
C VAL A 197 1.78 37.18 -18.51
N ALA A 198 0.83 37.82 -17.82
CA ALA A 198 1.14 38.72 -16.72
C ALA A 198 2.18 38.01 -15.84
N GLY A 199 3.34 38.68 -15.64
CA GLY A 199 4.57 38.04 -15.17
C GLY A 199 4.34 37.07 -14.00
N PRO A 200 5.12 35.99 -13.92
CA PRO A 200 4.89 34.90 -12.98
C PRO A 200 4.62 35.49 -11.59
N ALA A 201 3.42 35.28 -11.08
CA ALA A 201 3.13 35.53 -9.68
C ALA A 201 4.23 34.81 -8.90
N LYS A 202 4.99 35.58 -8.10
CA LYS A 202 6.10 35.07 -7.29
C LYS A 202 5.64 33.73 -6.70
N PRO A 203 6.31 32.59 -7.02
CA PRO A 203 5.88 31.29 -6.55
C PRO A 203 5.61 31.41 -5.06
N ALA A 204 4.39 31.04 -4.64
CA ALA A 204 4.06 31.01 -3.23
C ALA A 204 5.19 30.27 -2.52
N ASP A 205 5.77 30.91 -1.48
CA ASP A 205 6.93 30.41 -0.78
C ASP A 205 6.56 29.04 -0.20
N VAL A 206 6.93 27.97 -0.90
CA VAL A 206 6.64 26.60 -0.49
C VAL A 206 7.51 26.37 0.73
N LYS A 207 6.90 26.51 1.92
CA LYS A 207 7.58 26.19 3.18
C LYS A 207 8.25 24.83 3.01
N THR A 208 9.57 24.82 3.03
CA THR A 208 10.35 23.59 3.01
C THR A 208 9.81 22.68 4.12
N PRO A 209 9.42 21.44 3.80
CA PRO A 209 8.87 20.53 4.79
C PRO A 209 9.81 20.41 5.99
N ASP A 210 9.24 20.44 7.20
CA ASP A 210 10.02 20.25 8.42
C ASP A 210 10.77 18.91 8.37
N LYS A 211 12.10 18.98 8.42
CA LYS A 211 12.95 17.80 8.43
C LYS A 211 12.75 17.02 9.73
N PRO A 212 12.69 15.68 9.67
CA PRO A 212 12.61 14.84 10.86
C PRO A 212 13.93 14.85 11.65
N GLY A 213 13.86 14.66 12.97
CA GLY A 213 15.01 14.64 13.87
C GLY A 213 15.73 13.28 13.87
N ASN A 214 17.07 13.31 13.92
CA ASN A 214 17.95 12.15 14.08
C ASN A 214 17.69 10.96 13.13
N VAL A 215 17.34 11.25 11.88
CA VAL A 215 17.13 10.24 10.81
C VAL A 215 18.46 9.94 10.10
N THR A 216 18.80 8.67 9.93
CA THR A 216 20.03 8.27 9.19
C THR A 216 19.85 8.48 7.68
N ALA A 217 20.95 8.48 6.92
CA ALA A 217 20.91 8.60 5.45
C ALA A 217 20.07 7.51 4.78
N ALA A 218 20.04 6.29 5.31
CA ALA A 218 19.21 5.20 4.78
C ALA A 218 17.73 5.37 5.14
N GLU A 219 17.42 6.06 6.23
CA GLU A 219 16.04 6.27 6.68
C GLU A 219 15.40 7.48 6.03
N SER A 220 16.19 8.48 5.63
CA SER A 220 15.69 9.71 5.00
C SER A 220 15.08 9.47 3.61
N GLU A 221 15.36 8.33 2.98
CA GLU A 221 14.69 7.90 1.75
C GLU A 221 13.18 7.67 1.96
N PHE A 222 12.80 7.22 3.18
CA PHE A 222 11.45 6.82 3.57
C PHE A 222 10.79 7.81 4.53
N ILE A 223 11.55 8.35 5.48
CA ILE A 223 11.12 9.31 6.49
C ILE A 223 11.60 10.68 6.04
N ARG A 224 10.83 11.29 5.13
CA ARG A 224 11.20 12.55 4.46
C ARG A 224 10.80 13.77 5.25
N THR A 225 9.74 13.64 6.03
CA THR A 225 9.12 14.73 6.78
C THR A 225 8.99 14.35 8.26
N LYS A 226 8.89 15.37 9.11
CA LYS A 226 8.55 15.20 10.52
C LYS A 226 7.22 14.45 10.72
N ALA A 227 6.27 14.61 9.79
CA ALA A 227 5.01 13.86 9.81
C ALA A 227 5.21 12.35 9.57
N ASP A 228 6.17 11.95 8.72
CA ASP A 228 6.52 10.54 8.53
C ASP A 228 7.08 9.92 9.81
N ALA A 229 7.99 10.63 10.48
CA ALA A 229 8.58 10.18 11.75
C ALA A 229 7.50 10.01 12.83
N ARG A 230 6.55 10.96 12.93
CA ARG A 230 5.41 10.85 13.84
C ARG A 230 4.53 9.65 13.56
N ARG A 231 4.24 9.35 12.29
CA ARG A 231 3.49 8.14 11.90
C ARG A 231 4.18 6.86 12.37
N VAL A 232 5.50 6.79 12.19
CA VAL A 232 6.33 5.67 12.67
C VAL A 232 6.24 5.54 14.19
N GLN A 233 6.41 6.64 14.93
CA GLN A 233 6.33 6.65 16.40
C GLN A 233 4.94 6.25 16.91
N THR A 234 3.88 6.79 16.31
CA THR A 234 2.50 6.42 16.62
C THR A 234 2.22 4.95 16.32
N ALA A 235 2.79 4.37 15.26
CA ALA A 235 2.70 2.95 14.96
C ALA A 235 3.48 2.08 15.97
N LEU A 236 4.54 2.61 16.57
CA LEU A 236 5.31 1.93 17.60
C LEU A 236 4.74 2.13 19.00
N GLY A 237 3.80 3.06 19.18
CA GLY A 237 3.31 3.44 20.50
C GLY A 237 4.34 4.24 21.31
N THR A 238 5.30 4.90 20.65
CA THR A 238 6.26 5.82 21.29
C THR A 238 5.81 7.27 21.16
N THR A 239 6.50 8.17 21.85
CA THR A 239 6.24 9.62 21.79
C THR A 239 6.34 10.15 20.35
N ALA A 240 5.24 10.70 19.82
CA ALA A 240 5.14 11.18 18.43
C ALA A 240 5.67 12.62 18.23
N ASP A 241 6.93 12.86 18.60
CA ASP A 241 7.58 14.18 18.49
C ASP A 241 8.20 14.46 17.10
N GLY A 242 8.40 13.42 16.29
CA GLY A 242 9.07 13.45 14.99
C GLY A 242 10.59 13.32 15.05
N ASP A 243 11.14 12.91 16.20
CA ASP A 243 12.55 12.63 16.43
C ASP A 243 12.77 11.14 16.75
N LEU A 244 13.49 10.42 15.88
CA LEU A 244 13.73 8.98 16.09
C LEU A 244 14.77 8.70 17.18
N GLY A 245 15.49 9.72 17.66
CA GLY A 245 16.63 9.59 18.55
C GLY A 245 17.94 9.23 17.82
N PRO A 246 19.10 9.55 18.40
CA PRO A 246 20.41 9.36 17.78
C PRO A 246 20.67 7.87 17.45
N ALA A 247 21.06 7.62 16.20
CA ALA A 247 21.46 6.28 15.77
C ALA A 247 22.77 5.86 16.45
N GLY A 248 22.81 4.64 17.00
CA GLY A 248 23.99 4.10 17.68
C GLY A 248 24.20 4.60 19.12
N ALA A 249 23.27 5.39 19.67
CA ALA A 249 23.33 5.77 21.08
C ALA A 249 23.19 4.56 22.01
N THR A 250 23.89 4.61 23.14
CA THR A 250 23.84 3.59 24.20
C THR A 250 23.51 4.28 25.53
N PRO A 251 22.32 4.08 26.10
CA PRO A 251 21.22 3.26 25.58
C PRO A 251 20.56 3.88 24.33
N PRO A 252 19.93 3.08 23.45
CA PRO A 252 19.16 3.59 22.33
C PRO A 252 17.96 4.41 22.84
N GLY A 253 17.57 5.45 22.10
CA GLY A 253 16.35 6.20 22.40
C GLY A 253 15.09 5.33 22.28
N GLU A 254 13.99 5.74 22.94
CA GLU A 254 12.72 5.00 23.00
C GLU A 254 12.25 4.52 21.61
N THR A 255 12.20 5.42 20.63
CA THR A 255 11.79 5.11 19.26
C THR A 255 12.75 4.12 18.57
N ARG A 256 14.07 4.26 18.76
CA ARG A 256 15.06 3.32 18.20
C ARG A 256 14.91 1.92 18.79
N LEU A 257 14.67 1.83 20.10
CA LEU A 257 14.43 0.58 20.77
C LEU A 257 13.16 -0.09 20.24
N ALA A 258 12.07 0.67 20.11
CA ALA A 258 10.81 0.17 19.58
C ALA A 258 10.92 -0.33 18.12
N ILE A 259 11.68 0.36 17.26
CA ILE A 259 11.99 -0.10 15.90
C ILE A 259 12.73 -1.46 15.95
N SER A 260 13.71 -1.60 16.84
CA SER A 260 14.48 -2.84 17.01
C SER A 260 13.60 -4.01 17.48
N GLU A 261 12.72 -3.76 18.47
CA GLU A 261 11.76 -4.76 18.96
C GLU A 261 10.78 -5.19 17.86
N TYR A 262 10.25 -4.23 17.09
CA TYR A 262 9.38 -4.51 15.97
C TYR A 262 10.08 -5.37 14.91
N ASN A 263 11.30 -5.02 14.51
CA ASN A 263 12.08 -5.80 13.56
C ASN A 263 12.33 -7.24 14.06
N THR A 264 12.62 -7.38 15.35
CA THR A 264 12.80 -8.70 15.99
C THR A 264 11.53 -9.55 15.92
N GLY A 265 10.35 -8.95 16.14
CA GLY A 265 9.07 -9.63 15.99
C GLY A 265 8.79 -10.05 14.56
N LEU A 266 9.12 -9.20 13.57
CA LEU A 266 8.99 -9.53 12.15
C LEU A 266 9.89 -10.70 11.75
N LEU A 267 11.16 -10.72 12.20
CA LEU A 267 12.11 -11.80 11.89
C LEU A 267 11.61 -13.15 12.40
N ARG A 268 10.93 -13.15 13.55
CA ARG A 268 10.34 -14.36 14.13
C ARG A 268 9.12 -14.83 13.35
N ARG A 269 8.27 -13.89 12.95
CA ARG A 269 7.08 -14.18 12.15
C ARG A 269 7.45 -14.74 10.77
N ASP A 270 8.47 -14.17 10.12
CA ASP A 270 8.96 -14.66 8.83
C ASP A 270 9.43 -16.11 8.94
N LYS A 271 10.31 -16.43 9.90
CA LYS A 271 10.79 -17.81 10.11
C LYS A 271 9.65 -18.84 10.26
N ALA A 272 8.51 -18.44 10.79
CA ALA A 272 7.36 -19.32 10.96
C ALA A 272 6.41 -19.40 9.76
N THR A 273 6.37 -18.37 8.92
CA THR A 273 5.41 -18.28 7.80
C THR A 273 6.06 -18.47 6.43
N GLY A 274 7.38 -18.25 6.32
CA GLY A 274 8.12 -18.23 5.06
C GLY A 274 7.78 -17.06 4.14
N VAL A 275 6.97 -16.09 4.62
CA VAL A 275 6.39 -14.98 3.81
C VAL A 275 7.30 -13.75 3.77
N GLY A 276 8.35 -13.68 4.58
CA GLY A 276 9.10 -12.47 4.88
C GLY A 276 10.54 -12.39 4.33
N ARG A 277 10.98 -13.31 3.45
CA ARG A 277 12.26 -13.08 2.74
C ARG A 277 12.26 -11.74 2.00
N ASP A 278 11.17 -11.40 1.33
CA ASP A 278 11.03 -10.14 0.59
C ASP A 278 10.74 -8.91 1.50
N VAL A 279 10.25 -9.13 2.73
CA VAL A 279 9.90 -8.06 3.69
C VAL A 279 11.10 -7.63 4.53
N MET A 280 12.15 -8.46 4.62
CA MET A 280 13.25 -8.29 5.57
C MET A 280 14.60 -7.99 4.91
N ASP A 281 14.76 -8.27 3.61
CA ASP A 281 15.99 -7.97 2.87
C ASP A 281 16.16 -6.46 2.56
N GLY A 282 15.14 -5.63 2.82
CA GLY A 282 15.20 -4.18 2.68
C GLY A 282 14.77 -3.45 3.95
N LYS A 283 15.66 -2.62 4.51
CA LYS A 283 15.29 -1.60 5.53
C LYS A 283 14.11 -0.72 5.08
N GLU A 284 13.93 -0.60 3.76
CA GLU A 284 12.81 0.01 3.05
C GLU A 284 11.43 -0.52 3.48
N ALA A 285 11.26 -1.84 3.52
CA ALA A 285 9.96 -2.44 3.77
C ALA A 285 9.48 -2.21 5.22
N ILE A 286 10.40 -2.08 6.18
CA ILE A 286 10.05 -1.89 7.59
C ILE A 286 9.34 -0.55 7.80
N TYR A 287 9.91 0.54 7.29
CA TYR A 287 9.35 1.89 7.51
C TYR A 287 8.05 2.12 6.73
N THR A 288 7.94 1.60 5.51
CA THR A 288 6.70 1.67 4.74
C THR A 288 5.58 0.88 5.41
N ASN A 289 5.87 -0.35 5.87
CA ASN A 289 4.88 -1.16 6.58
C ASN A 289 4.47 -0.53 7.92
N LEU A 290 5.42 0.06 8.66
CA LEU A 290 5.10 0.76 9.91
C LEU A 290 4.17 1.93 9.68
N ALA A 291 4.52 2.81 8.74
CA ALA A 291 3.74 4.01 8.44
C ALA A 291 2.32 3.66 7.96
N ALA A 292 2.16 2.55 7.25
CA ALA A 292 0.87 2.05 6.79
C ALA A 292 0.07 1.32 7.88
N SER A 293 0.73 0.83 8.94
CA SER A 293 0.08 -0.02 9.94
C SER A 293 -0.92 0.71 10.84
N GLY A 294 -0.87 2.04 10.92
CA GLY A 294 -1.72 2.85 11.79
C GLY A 294 -1.25 2.85 13.25
N ALA A 295 -1.92 3.60 14.13
CA ALA A 295 -1.53 3.73 15.53
C ALA A 295 -1.51 2.38 16.27
N LEU A 296 -0.56 2.20 17.19
CA LEU A 296 -0.59 1.05 18.10
C LEU A 296 -1.84 1.17 18.96
N ALA A 297 -2.79 0.23 18.82
CA ALA A 297 -4.04 0.28 19.56
C ALA A 297 -3.77 0.26 21.07
N THR A 298 -4.13 1.34 21.77
CA THR A 298 -4.07 1.46 23.22
C THR A 298 -5.01 0.43 23.84
N GLY A 299 -4.47 -0.72 24.24
CA GLY A 299 -5.23 -1.85 24.81
C GLY A 299 -5.12 -3.16 24.02
N GLY A 300 -4.62 -3.11 22.79
CA GLY A 300 -4.48 -4.30 21.95
C GLY A 300 -3.11 -4.98 22.06
N PHE A 301 -2.05 -4.23 21.80
CA PHE A 301 -0.67 -4.72 21.78
C PHE A 301 0.10 -4.13 22.96
N LYS A 302 0.83 -4.96 23.70
CA LYS A 302 1.66 -4.53 24.83
C LYS A 302 3.04 -4.03 24.41
N SER A 303 3.49 -4.35 23.20
CA SER A 303 4.80 -3.92 22.69
C SER A 303 4.86 -3.90 21.15
N PRO A 304 5.79 -3.13 20.57
CA PRO A 304 6.12 -3.20 19.14
C PRO A 304 6.44 -4.62 18.65
N PHE A 305 7.12 -5.41 19.50
CA PHE A 305 7.41 -6.81 19.22
C PHE A 305 6.13 -7.64 19.01
N GLU A 306 5.16 -7.51 19.91
CA GLU A 306 3.88 -8.24 19.84
C GLU A 306 3.13 -7.87 18.54
N ARG A 307 3.12 -6.58 18.20
CA ARG A 307 2.51 -6.08 16.97
C ARG A 307 3.16 -6.67 15.73
N ALA A 308 4.49 -6.65 15.65
CA ALA A 308 5.20 -7.23 14.51
C ALA A 308 4.92 -8.73 14.37
N LEU A 309 4.89 -9.44 15.49
CA LEU A 309 4.69 -10.89 15.53
C LEU A 309 3.27 -11.30 15.09
N MET A 310 2.23 -10.58 15.55
CA MET A 310 0.83 -10.89 15.26
C MET A 310 0.27 -10.16 14.02
N GLY A 311 0.92 -9.07 13.59
CA GLY A 311 0.37 -8.15 12.60
C GLY A 311 -0.61 -7.15 13.21
N ASN A 312 -1.50 -6.59 12.39
CA ASN A 312 -2.47 -5.57 12.82
C ASN A 312 -3.78 -6.16 13.36
N ARG A 313 -3.86 -7.47 13.57
CA ARG A 313 -5.06 -8.16 14.05
C ARG A 313 -4.75 -9.02 15.27
N LEU A 314 -5.71 -9.07 16.18
CA LEU A 314 -5.67 -9.86 17.42
C LEU A 314 -6.62 -11.06 17.33
N ASP A 315 -6.74 -11.65 16.14
CA ASP A 315 -7.56 -12.84 15.91
C ASP A 315 -6.71 -14.13 15.99
N CYS A 316 -7.34 -15.25 16.36
CA CYS A 316 -6.69 -16.55 16.46
C CYS A 316 -5.98 -16.96 15.15
N VAL A 317 -6.50 -16.55 13.99
CA VAL A 317 -5.93 -16.87 12.68
C VAL A 317 -4.55 -16.24 12.53
N SER A 318 -4.41 -14.98 12.93
CA SER A 318 -3.15 -14.21 12.89
C SER A 318 -2.19 -14.65 13.99
N VAL A 319 -2.73 -15.06 15.15
CA VAL A 319 -1.96 -15.43 16.35
C VAL A 319 -1.40 -16.86 16.28
N ARG A 320 -2.09 -17.82 15.65
CA ARG A 320 -1.63 -19.23 15.59
C ARG A 320 -0.23 -19.41 14.97
N PRO A 321 0.13 -18.77 13.84
CA PRO A 321 1.49 -18.82 13.31
C PRO A 321 2.51 -18.24 14.28
N ALA A 322 2.16 -17.14 14.97
CA ALA A 322 3.00 -16.53 15.98
C ALA A 322 3.25 -17.47 17.18
N ILE A 323 2.22 -18.16 17.69
CA ILE A 323 2.34 -19.15 18.77
C ILE A 323 3.33 -20.25 18.38
N ARG A 324 3.21 -20.80 17.16
CA ARG A 324 4.16 -21.81 16.65
C ARG A 324 5.59 -21.27 16.58
N SER A 325 5.76 -20.01 16.13
CA SER A 325 7.08 -19.36 16.05
C SER A 325 7.78 -19.23 17.41
N VAL A 326 6.99 -19.12 18.49
CA VAL A 326 7.48 -19.03 19.87
C VAL A 326 7.50 -20.36 20.61
N HIS A 327 7.19 -21.47 19.92
CA HIS A 327 7.04 -22.81 20.50
C HIS A 327 6.01 -22.88 21.63
N GLY A 328 4.93 -22.09 21.53
CA GLY A 328 3.80 -22.18 22.43
C GLY A 328 2.90 -23.38 22.13
N PRO A 329 2.05 -23.80 23.09
CA PRO A 329 1.06 -24.84 22.85
C PRO A 329 0.06 -24.37 21.78
N VAL A 330 -0.27 -25.24 20.82
CA VAL A 330 -1.23 -24.90 19.76
C VAL A 330 -2.62 -24.77 20.40
N PRO A 331 -3.29 -23.62 20.30
CA PRO A 331 -4.63 -23.45 20.85
C PRO A 331 -5.62 -24.39 20.16
N SER A 332 -6.66 -24.78 20.89
CA SER A 332 -7.78 -25.57 20.34
C SER A 332 -8.35 -24.91 19.07
N PRO A 333 -8.84 -25.68 18.08
CA PRO A 333 -9.59 -25.15 16.94
C PRO A 333 -10.69 -24.16 17.35
N ASP A 334 -11.33 -24.41 18.50
CA ASP A 334 -12.46 -23.66 19.05
C ASP A 334 -12.07 -22.58 20.08
N ALA A 335 -10.77 -22.34 20.28
CA ALA A 335 -10.29 -21.30 21.20
C ALA A 335 -10.78 -19.92 20.76
N SER A 336 -11.17 -19.09 21.73
CA SER A 336 -11.54 -17.70 21.47
C SER A 336 -10.32 -16.86 21.10
N ASP A 337 -10.52 -15.71 20.44
CA ASP A 337 -9.44 -14.77 20.10
C ASP A 337 -8.66 -14.33 21.35
N GLU A 338 -9.37 -14.08 22.46
CA GLU A 338 -8.77 -13.73 23.74
C GLU A 338 -7.89 -14.86 24.31
N GLU A 339 -8.34 -16.11 24.20
CA GLU A 339 -7.58 -17.29 24.63
C GLU A 339 -6.31 -17.47 23.78
N CYS A 340 -6.40 -17.33 22.47
CA CYS A 340 -5.23 -17.38 21.58
C CYS A 340 -4.21 -16.29 21.94
N VAL A 341 -4.67 -15.05 22.13
CA VAL A 341 -3.78 -13.93 22.52
C VAL A 341 -3.14 -14.20 23.89
N LYS A 342 -3.90 -14.73 24.85
CA LYS A 342 -3.39 -15.13 26.17
C LYS A 342 -2.29 -16.19 26.05
N ILE A 343 -2.53 -17.27 25.31
CA ILE A 343 -1.56 -18.35 25.09
C ILE A 343 -0.29 -17.82 24.44
N LEU A 344 -0.42 -16.94 23.43
CA LEU A 344 0.74 -16.32 22.79
C LEU A 344 1.55 -15.49 23.79
N ARG A 345 0.88 -14.66 24.59
CA ARG A 345 1.55 -13.82 25.60
C ARG A 345 2.28 -14.65 26.63
N GLU A 346 1.67 -15.72 27.14
CA GLU A 346 2.32 -16.67 28.05
C GLU A 346 3.55 -17.32 27.40
N ALA A 347 3.47 -17.69 26.12
CA ALA A 347 4.59 -18.24 25.36
C ALA A 347 5.71 -17.21 25.14
N ILE A 348 5.37 -15.94 24.87
CA ILE A 348 6.34 -14.84 24.77
C ILE A 348 7.03 -14.62 26.12
N VAL A 349 6.29 -14.57 27.23
CA VAL A 349 6.86 -14.39 28.59
C VAL A 349 7.80 -15.53 28.94
N LYS A 350 7.36 -16.78 28.75
CA LYS A 350 8.19 -17.97 28.99
C LYS A 350 9.50 -17.92 28.19
N ARG A 351 9.43 -17.43 26.95
CA ARG A 351 10.62 -17.27 26.10
C ARG A 351 11.46 -16.06 26.44
N ARG A 352 10.89 -14.97 26.96
CA ARG A 352 11.66 -13.80 27.43
C ARG A 352 12.42 -14.08 28.73
N GLY A 353 11.95 -15.03 29.54
CA GLY A 353 12.73 -15.59 30.66
C GLY A 353 13.95 -16.40 30.21
N ASP A 354 14.07 -16.72 28.92
CA ASP A 354 15.28 -17.30 28.33
C ASP A 354 16.37 -16.21 28.27
N PRO A 355 17.55 -16.41 28.90
CA PRO A 355 18.63 -15.42 28.92
C PRO A 355 19.17 -15.08 27.51
N SER A 356 18.80 -15.82 26.46
CA SER A 356 19.12 -15.52 25.07
C SER A 356 18.24 -14.44 24.42
N MET A 357 17.17 -13.97 25.08
CA MET A 357 16.28 -12.94 24.55
C MET A 357 16.65 -11.53 25.09
N PRO A 358 16.49 -10.47 24.27
CA PRO A 358 16.64 -9.10 24.76
C PRO A 358 15.65 -8.85 25.90
N LYS A 359 16.15 -8.40 27.06
CA LYS A 359 15.28 -7.97 28.16
C LYS A 359 14.44 -6.77 27.68
N PRO A 360 13.12 -6.73 27.94
CA PRO A 360 12.38 -5.50 27.79
C PRO A 360 13.05 -4.45 28.68
N MET A 361 13.37 -3.28 28.14
CA MET A 361 14.00 -2.20 28.89
C MET A 361 13.16 -0.94 28.73
N GLY A 362 12.35 -0.65 29.75
CA GLY A 362 11.49 0.51 29.84
C GLY A 362 10.53 0.39 31.02
N PRO A 363 9.84 1.48 31.42
CA PRO A 363 8.99 1.52 32.62
C PRO A 363 7.77 0.56 32.61
N ALA A 364 7.64 -0.27 31.57
CA ALA A 364 6.79 -1.47 31.59
C ALA A 364 7.19 -2.46 32.71
N ASP A 365 8.39 -2.35 33.30
CA ASP A 365 8.77 -3.07 34.52
C ASP A 365 7.80 -2.81 35.69
N ALA A 366 7.09 -1.67 35.73
CA ALA A 366 6.06 -1.41 36.74
C ALA A 366 4.74 -2.17 36.47
N LEU A 367 4.39 -2.40 35.20
CA LEU A 367 3.20 -3.14 34.79
C LEU A 367 3.43 -4.66 34.83
N ASP A 368 4.66 -5.09 34.56
CA ASP A 368 5.09 -6.47 34.75
C ASP A 368 5.18 -6.80 36.25
N SER A 369 5.76 -5.93 37.10
CA SER A 369 5.80 -6.18 38.55
C SER A 369 4.40 -6.35 39.18
N ALA A 370 3.39 -5.62 38.68
CA ALA A 370 1.99 -5.76 39.13
C ALA A 370 1.31 -7.08 38.67
N LEU A 371 1.82 -7.73 37.63
CA LEU A 371 1.39 -9.05 37.17
C LEU A 371 2.16 -10.20 37.85
N PHE A 372 3.33 -9.91 38.45
CA PHE A 372 4.26 -10.92 38.97
C PHE A 372 4.36 -11.03 40.50
N ASP A 373 3.74 -10.13 41.29
CA ASP A 373 3.78 -10.20 42.77
C ASP A 373 2.54 -10.90 43.39
N LYS A 374 2.26 -12.14 42.94
CA LYS A 374 1.49 -13.10 43.72
C LYS A 374 2.33 -14.34 43.94
N GLY A 375 3.15 -14.29 45.00
CA GLY A 375 3.85 -15.46 45.51
C GLY A 375 2.88 -16.62 45.79
N PRO A 376 3.34 -17.88 45.66
CA PRO A 376 2.48 -19.05 45.86
C PRO A 376 1.95 -19.08 47.31
N PRO A 377 0.70 -19.52 47.55
CA PRO A 377 0.20 -19.71 48.89
C PRO A 377 1.03 -20.81 49.57
N SER A 378 1.67 -20.46 50.68
CA SER A 378 2.31 -21.40 51.58
C SER A 378 1.28 -22.46 51.99
N ARG A 379 1.50 -23.71 51.58
CA ARG A 379 0.70 -24.84 52.05
C ARG A 379 1.00 -25.07 53.54
N PHE A 380 -0.07 -25.10 54.33
CA PHE A 380 -0.11 -25.81 55.59
C PHE A 380 0.23 -27.29 55.36
N GLN A 381 1.31 -27.77 55.97
CA GLN A 381 1.38 -28.97 56.82
C GLN A 381 2.75 -29.04 57.49
#